data_AF-A0A2H0W9B3-F1
#
_entry.id   AF-A0A2H0W9B3-F1
#
_cell.length_a   1.000
_cell.length_b   1.000
_cell.length_c   1.000
_cell.angle_alpha   90.00
_cell.angle_beta   90.00
_cell.angle_gamma   90.00
#
_symmetry.space_group_name_H-M   'P 1'
#
loop_
_entity.id
_entity.type
_entity.pdbx_description
1 polymer ?
#
loop_
_entity_poly.entity_id
_entity_poly.type
_entity_poly.pdbx_seq_one_letter_code
_entity_poly.pdbx_strand_id
1 'polypeptide(L)'
;MVEISSYDQINQDVPDSRENVELTSSIGGLWPPQIASFDRLKGIYIPSIIEKEGKLGEFIGQLRRSSLRPEFGNVFSRLSWRMIIDQGLLKDSVSQLGDYLEAVIPLSETQACFSASALVYVGINHHKRQPLAEEVAGYKENLREICGSQERRLIETVMNRCEDKGYQIGVIDLPKEGKEREEIIDKIHVLYTRFGWRREEVEAILNNPNNIIGIARFGQEIVSAGIAEMAQVPVGENTLRIIELTEAATRLDHARNGLYTAVSAGLLIEIADRSLRGQILDGEVDIVFGECNGNALGVLKTAKIQGRTFCWEIGALFNYPQSGMLPQHVPISGAERQTKYNDLFPAFLTKEKLINIYGGKK
;
A
#
# COMPACT_ATOMS: atom_id res chain seq x y z
N MET A 1 -37.89 -15.22 30.15
CA MET A 1 -37.53 -15.76 28.81
C MET A 1 -38.27 -14.93 27.79
N VAL A 2 -37.55 -14.01 27.18
CA VAL A 2 -38.04 -13.13 26.11
C VAL A 2 -36.91 -13.13 25.08
N GLU A 3 -37.18 -13.76 23.95
CA GLU A 3 -36.34 -13.63 22.76
C GLU A 3 -36.48 -12.21 22.23
N ILE A 4 -35.36 -11.51 22.05
CA ILE A 4 -35.31 -10.29 21.26
C ILE A 4 -34.39 -10.59 20.07
N SER A 5 -35.04 -11.06 19.01
CA SER A 5 -34.59 -10.91 17.63
C SER A 5 -34.77 -9.44 17.23
N SER A 6 -33.68 -8.79 16.82
CA SER A 6 -33.70 -7.62 15.91
C SER A 6 -32.27 -7.20 15.56
N TYR A 7 -31.71 -7.84 14.53
CA TYR A 7 -30.54 -7.31 13.81
C TYR A 7 -30.84 -7.06 12.31
N ASP A 8 -32.12 -7.07 11.92
CA ASP A 8 -32.55 -7.04 10.51
C ASP A 8 -33.18 -5.71 10.03
N GLN A 9 -32.95 -4.56 10.69
CA GLN A 9 -33.62 -3.30 10.28
C GLN A 9 -32.75 -2.04 10.18
N ILE A 10 -31.46 -2.15 9.82
CA ILE A 10 -30.66 -0.98 9.41
C ILE A 10 -29.85 -1.28 8.14
N ASN A 11 -30.49 -1.85 7.13
CA ASN A 11 -29.95 -1.99 5.78
C ASN A 11 -31.11 -1.87 4.78
N GLN A 12 -31.64 -0.65 4.60
CA GLN A 12 -32.46 -0.34 3.43
C GLN A 12 -32.03 1.04 2.90
N ASP A 13 -31.78 1.05 1.60
CA ASP A 13 -31.52 2.20 0.71
C ASP A 13 -30.08 2.73 0.58
N VAL A 14 -29.17 1.86 0.14
CA VAL A 14 -28.07 2.27 -0.76
C VAL A 14 -28.03 1.30 -1.95
N PRO A 15 -28.07 1.77 -3.22
CA PRO A 15 -28.15 0.89 -4.37
C PRO A 15 -26.94 -0.03 -4.48
N ASP A 16 -27.27 -1.28 -4.78
CA ASP A 16 -26.42 -2.45 -4.92
C ASP A 16 -25.57 -2.37 -6.21
N SER A 17 -24.42 -1.69 -6.14
CA SER A 17 -23.45 -1.62 -7.24
C SER A 17 -22.00 -1.86 -6.81
N ARG A 18 -21.76 -2.50 -5.64
CA ARG A 18 -20.42 -2.70 -5.06
C ARG A 18 -19.92 -4.15 -5.06
N GLU A 19 -20.74 -5.09 -5.50
CA GLU A 19 -20.38 -6.51 -5.51
C GLU A 19 -19.45 -6.84 -6.69
N ASN A 20 -18.14 -6.66 -6.48
CA ASN A 20 -17.02 -7.52 -6.94
C ASN A 20 -15.68 -6.76 -7.06
N VAL A 21 -15.70 -5.42 -7.13
CA VAL A 21 -14.47 -4.61 -7.27
C VAL A 21 -13.77 -4.36 -5.92
N GLU A 22 -14.51 -4.39 -4.79
CA GLU A 22 -13.95 -4.11 -3.45
C GLU A 22 -13.03 -5.23 -2.92
N LEU A 23 -13.11 -6.46 -3.45
CA LEU A 23 -12.33 -7.60 -2.93
C LEU A 23 -10.87 -7.62 -3.40
N THR A 24 -10.54 -6.97 -4.52
CA THR A 24 -9.18 -6.98 -5.10
C THR A 24 -8.37 -5.73 -4.75
N SER A 25 -8.96 -4.74 -4.08
CA SER A 25 -8.26 -3.52 -3.67
C SER A 25 -7.21 -3.77 -2.59
N SER A 26 -5.97 -3.34 -2.86
CA SER A 26 -4.86 -3.39 -1.91
C SER A 26 -4.99 -2.30 -0.82
N ILE A 27 -5.46 -1.12 -1.23
CA ILE A 27 -5.72 0.05 -0.38
C ILE A 27 -6.76 -0.28 0.68
N GLY A 28 -7.72 -1.16 0.40
CA GLY A 28 -8.62 -1.77 1.38
C GLY A 28 -9.92 -1.00 1.63
N GLY A 29 -10.78 -1.56 2.49
CA GLY A 29 -12.14 -1.06 2.71
C GLY A 29 -12.23 0.27 3.45
N LEU A 30 -13.27 1.05 3.11
CA LEU A 30 -13.68 2.23 3.87
C LEU A 30 -14.45 1.82 5.14
N TRP A 31 -14.61 2.76 6.09
CA TRP A 31 -15.40 2.51 7.30
C TRP A 31 -16.88 2.21 6.98
N PRO A 32 -17.53 1.23 7.63
CA PRO A 32 -17.02 0.36 8.70
C PRO A 32 -16.03 -0.72 8.22
N PRO A 33 -15.12 -1.23 9.08
CA PRO A 33 -14.14 -2.22 8.67
C PRO A 33 -14.76 -3.50 8.11
N GLN A 34 -14.17 -4.01 7.03
CA GLN A 34 -14.63 -5.20 6.32
C GLN A 34 -13.60 -6.32 6.36
N ILE A 35 -14.07 -7.57 6.24
CA ILE A 35 -13.19 -8.72 6.08
C ILE A 35 -12.51 -8.61 4.71
N ALA A 36 -11.19 -8.77 4.70
CA ALA A 36 -10.36 -8.69 3.53
C ALA A 36 -9.46 -9.92 3.43
N SER A 37 -8.71 -9.99 2.33
CA SER A 37 -7.73 -11.05 2.08
C SER A 37 -6.77 -11.27 3.25
N PHE A 38 -6.38 -12.55 3.41
CA PHE A 38 -5.36 -13.00 4.37
C PHE A 38 -5.75 -12.83 5.84
N ASP A 39 -7.00 -13.18 6.15
CA ASP A 39 -7.57 -13.21 7.50
C ASP A 39 -7.46 -11.84 8.20
N ARG A 40 -7.75 -10.75 7.48
CA ARG A 40 -7.67 -9.37 8.00
C ARG A 40 -9.04 -8.72 8.09
N LEU A 41 -9.25 -7.92 9.13
CA LEU A 41 -10.32 -6.93 9.18
C LEU A 41 -9.72 -5.55 8.90
N LYS A 42 -10.00 -4.99 7.72
CA LYS A 42 -9.42 -3.73 7.23
C LYS A 42 -10.43 -2.61 7.26
N GLY A 43 -9.98 -1.38 7.54
CA GLY A 43 -10.85 -0.20 7.46
C GLY A 43 -10.08 1.10 7.49
N ILE A 44 -10.47 2.08 6.68
CA ILE A 44 -10.03 3.48 6.81
C ILE A 44 -11.14 4.28 7.47
N TYR A 45 -10.85 4.93 8.61
CA TYR A 45 -11.80 5.79 9.31
C TYR A 45 -12.06 7.06 8.50
N ILE A 46 -13.22 7.09 7.83
CA ILE A 46 -13.69 8.18 6.97
C ILE A 46 -14.59 9.25 7.61
N PRO A 47 -15.24 9.08 8.78
CA PRO A 47 -16.18 10.08 9.28
C PRO A 47 -15.61 11.49 9.46
N SER A 48 -14.34 11.62 9.89
CA SER A 48 -13.66 12.92 10.03
C SER A 48 -12.18 12.73 10.34
N ILE A 49 -11.40 13.81 10.23
CA ILE A 49 -10.09 13.89 10.86
C ILE A 49 -10.26 13.81 12.39
N ILE A 50 -9.43 13.03 13.06
CA ILE A 50 -9.44 12.92 14.53
C ILE A 50 -8.62 14.07 15.11
N GLU A 51 -9.31 15.08 15.62
CA GLU A 51 -8.69 16.31 16.18
C GLU A 51 -8.84 16.42 17.70
N LYS A 52 -9.60 15.52 18.33
CA LYS A 52 -9.93 15.56 19.75
C LYS A 52 -9.65 14.22 20.41
N GLU A 53 -9.12 14.27 21.63
CA GLU A 53 -8.82 13.08 22.45
C GLU A 53 -10.02 12.16 22.62
N GLY A 54 -11.23 12.71 22.83
CA GLY A 54 -12.46 11.90 22.94
C GLY A 54 -12.73 11.03 21.72
N LYS A 55 -12.58 11.57 20.51
CA LYS A 55 -12.74 10.82 19.25
C LYS A 55 -11.66 9.75 19.08
N LEU A 56 -10.42 10.06 19.48
CA LEU A 56 -9.34 9.07 19.49
C LEU A 56 -9.66 7.93 20.45
N GLY A 57 -10.11 8.25 21.66
CA GLY A 57 -10.54 7.27 22.66
C GLY A 57 -11.69 6.39 22.16
N GLU A 58 -12.66 6.94 21.44
CA GLU A 58 -13.73 6.18 20.79
C GLU A 58 -13.19 5.22 19.72
N PHE A 59 -12.28 5.70 18.86
CA PHE A 59 -11.65 4.88 17.81
C PHE A 59 -10.85 3.71 18.41
N ILE A 60 -10.01 3.98 19.43
CA ILE A 60 -9.23 2.94 20.12
C ILE A 60 -10.14 2.00 20.91
N GLY A 61 -11.21 2.52 21.51
CA GLY A 61 -12.25 1.70 22.14
C GLY A 61 -12.90 0.73 21.14
N GLN A 62 -13.18 1.17 19.91
CA GLN A 62 -13.69 0.30 18.85
C GLN A 62 -12.65 -0.76 18.43
N LEU A 63 -11.38 -0.38 18.28
CA LEU A 63 -10.30 -1.31 17.94
C LEU A 63 -10.17 -2.42 18.99
N ARG A 64 -10.14 -2.05 20.27
CA ARG A 64 -10.09 -2.99 21.40
C ARG A 64 -11.32 -3.91 21.41
N ARG A 65 -12.53 -3.36 21.28
CA ARG A 65 -13.75 -4.16 21.22
C ARG A 65 -13.71 -5.18 20.07
N SER A 66 -13.24 -4.78 18.89
CA SER A 66 -13.07 -5.69 17.75
C SER A 66 -12.06 -6.82 18.01
N SER A 67 -11.00 -6.56 18.78
CA SER A 67 -10.05 -7.61 19.20
C SER A 67 -10.59 -8.57 20.28
N LEU A 68 -11.71 -8.25 20.91
CA LEU A 68 -12.36 -9.10 21.92
C LEU A 68 -13.57 -9.86 21.36
N ARG A 69 -13.90 -9.65 20.07
CA ARG A 69 -15.01 -10.32 19.40
C ARG A 69 -14.69 -11.81 19.17
N PRO A 70 -15.67 -12.72 19.26
CA PRO A 70 -15.48 -14.15 18.98
C PRO A 70 -14.92 -14.46 17.59
N GLU A 71 -15.15 -13.59 16.62
CA GLU A 71 -14.63 -13.71 15.25
C GLU A 71 -13.12 -13.47 15.17
N PHE A 72 -12.52 -12.76 16.13
CA PHE A 72 -11.09 -12.53 16.17
C PHE A 72 -10.35 -13.79 16.62
N GLY A 73 -9.47 -14.30 15.74
CA GLY A 73 -8.79 -15.57 15.89
C GLY A 73 -9.49 -16.75 15.20
N ASN A 74 -10.76 -16.59 14.80
CA ASN A 74 -11.56 -17.63 14.15
C ASN A 74 -11.88 -17.30 12.67
N VAL A 75 -12.28 -16.07 12.39
CA VAL A 75 -12.61 -15.58 11.04
C VAL A 75 -11.48 -14.71 10.50
N PHE A 76 -10.96 -13.80 11.32
CA PHE A 76 -9.81 -12.95 10.99
C PHE A 76 -8.82 -12.96 12.15
N SER A 77 -7.53 -12.89 11.85
CA SER A 77 -6.43 -12.97 12.82
C SER A 77 -5.65 -11.66 12.95
N ARG A 78 -6.05 -10.62 12.22
CA ARG A 78 -5.40 -9.30 12.24
C ARG A 78 -6.41 -8.17 12.03
N LEU A 79 -6.31 -7.14 12.87
CA LEU A 79 -6.91 -5.83 12.62
C LEU A 79 -5.89 -4.97 11.89
N SER A 80 -6.31 -4.25 10.84
CA SER A 80 -5.45 -3.35 10.07
C SER A 80 -6.25 -2.12 9.70
N TRP A 81 -6.29 -1.15 10.60
CA TRP A 81 -7.09 0.06 10.42
C TRP A 81 -6.20 1.26 10.15
N ARG A 82 -6.76 2.25 9.49
CA ARG A 82 -6.09 3.52 9.23
C ARG A 82 -7.00 4.67 9.65
N MET A 83 -6.40 5.75 10.10
CA MET A 83 -7.11 6.99 10.45
C MET A 83 -6.31 8.20 9.99
N ILE A 84 -7.00 9.31 9.74
CA ILE A 84 -6.35 10.62 9.63
C ILE A 84 -6.52 11.32 10.98
N ILE A 85 -5.41 11.71 11.59
CA ILE A 85 -5.34 12.33 12.91
C ILE A 85 -4.54 13.63 12.86
N ASP A 86 -4.92 14.61 13.68
CA ASP A 86 -4.12 15.80 13.93
C ASP A 86 -2.73 15.42 14.49
N GLN A 87 -1.68 16.06 13.99
CA GLN A 87 -0.30 15.76 14.36
C GLN A 87 0.04 16.19 15.80
N GLY A 88 -0.59 17.24 16.31
CA GLY A 88 -0.45 17.67 17.72
C GLY A 88 -1.04 16.62 18.64
N LEU A 89 -2.29 16.23 18.40
CA LEU A 89 -2.96 15.17 19.14
C LEU A 89 -2.18 13.85 19.09
N LEU A 90 -1.65 13.48 17.91
CA LEU A 90 -0.85 12.26 17.75
C LEU A 90 0.38 12.23 18.67
N LYS A 91 1.08 13.37 18.79
CA LYS A 91 2.26 13.52 19.65
C LYS A 91 1.92 13.45 21.14
N ASP A 92 0.75 13.94 21.52
CA ASP A 92 0.29 13.93 22.92
C ASP A 92 -0.30 12.56 23.33
N SER A 93 -0.62 11.70 22.36
CA SER A 93 -1.36 10.43 22.57
C SER A 93 -0.48 9.18 22.64
N VAL A 94 0.83 9.31 22.86
CA VAL A 94 1.80 8.19 22.86
C VAL A 94 1.38 7.06 23.79
N SER A 95 0.89 7.40 24.98
CA SER A 95 0.44 6.41 25.97
C SER A 95 -0.83 5.65 25.55
N GLN A 96 -1.69 6.25 24.73
CA GLN A 96 -2.94 5.65 24.26
C GLN A 96 -2.74 4.77 23.03
N LEU A 97 -1.88 5.21 22.11
CA LEU A 97 -1.64 4.58 20.81
C LEU A 97 -0.45 3.62 20.79
N GLY A 98 0.46 3.70 21.77
CA GLY A 98 1.81 3.12 21.72
C GLY A 98 1.89 1.71 21.12
N ASP A 99 1.13 0.77 21.68
CA ASP A 99 1.18 -0.64 21.25
C ASP A 99 0.40 -0.94 19.97
N TYR A 100 -0.47 -0.01 19.54
CA TYR A 100 -1.32 -0.18 18.36
C TYR A 100 -0.75 0.50 17.12
N LEU A 101 0.08 1.53 17.29
CA LEU A 101 0.58 2.36 16.20
C LEU A 101 1.67 1.62 15.42
N GLU A 102 1.38 1.33 14.16
CA GLU A 102 2.26 0.57 13.27
C GLU A 102 3.05 1.47 12.32
N ALA A 103 2.45 2.55 11.79
CA ALA A 103 3.12 3.48 10.88
C ALA A 103 2.47 4.87 10.86
N VAL A 104 3.25 5.89 10.51
CA VAL A 104 2.82 7.29 10.37
C VAL A 104 3.29 7.85 9.03
N ILE A 105 2.36 8.42 8.26
CA ILE A 105 2.62 9.16 7.03
C ILE A 105 2.13 10.60 7.22
N PRO A 106 3.02 11.60 7.34
CA PRO A 106 2.62 13.00 7.46
C PRO A 106 1.96 13.47 6.17
N LEU A 107 0.90 14.28 6.31
CA LEU A 107 0.15 14.85 5.17
C LEU A 107 0.46 16.33 4.94
N SER A 108 1.50 16.87 5.58
CA SER A 108 1.84 18.30 5.53
C SER A 108 2.17 18.83 4.14
N GLU A 109 2.64 17.96 3.24
CA GLU A 109 3.05 18.29 1.87
C GLU A 109 2.01 17.82 0.81
N THR A 110 0.73 17.71 1.19
CA THR A 110 -0.35 17.25 0.29
C THR A 110 -1.36 18.36 -0.05
N GLN A 111 -2.41 18.53 0.76
CA GLN A 111 -3.45 19.54 0.62
C GLN A 111 -3.52 20.41 1.88
N ALA A 112 -3.99 21.65 1.75
CA ALA A 112 -4.11 22.58 2.87
C ALA A 112 -4.96 22.03 4.02
N CYS A 113 -6.06 21.32 3.72
CA CYS A 113 -6.95 20.72 4.72
C CYS A 113 -6.32 19.56 5.51
N PHE A 114 -5.23 18.97 5.02
CA PHE A 114 -4.48 17.91 5.71
C PHE A 114 -3.11 18.38 6.23
N SER A 115 -2.80 19.68 6.12
CA SER A 115 -1.47 20.23 6.41
C SER A 115 -0.97 19.95 7.84
N ALA A 116 -1.88 19.87 8.80
CA ALA A 116 -1.61 19.55 10.20
C ALA A 116 -1.93 18.09 10.56
N SER A 117 -2.18 17.22 9.58
CA SER A 117 -2.64 15.84 9.80
C SER A 117 -1.62 14.79 9.40
N ALA A 118 -1.82 13.56 9.86
CA ALA A 118 -1.09 12.39 9.45
C ALA A 118 -2.04 11.22 9.18
N LEU A 119 -1.74 10.41 8.17
CA LEU A 119 -2.33 9.09 7.99
C LEU A 119 -1.59 8.11 8.91
N VAL A 120 -2.31 7.49 9.84
CA VAL A 120 -1.77 6.57 10.83
C VAL A 120 -2.32 5.17 10.60
N TYR A 121 -1.43 4.19 10.60
CA TYR A 121 -1.75 2.77 10.57
C TYR A 121 -1.79 2.27 12.00
N VAL A 122 -2.87 1.59 12.36
CA VAL A 122 -2.98 0.86 13.62
C VAL A 122 -3.31 -0.60 13.35
N GLY A 123 -2.78 -1.48 14.19
CA GLY A 123 -3.03 -2.90 14.04
C GLY A 123 -2.99 -3.67 15.35
N ILE A 124 -3.67 -4.81 15.32
CA ILE A 124 -3.63 -5.80 16.39
C ILE A 124 -3.55 -7.17 15.73
N ASN A 125 -2.50 -7.93 16.05
CA ASN A 125 -2.40 -9.32 15.68
C ASN A 125 -2.99 -10.21 16.77
N HIS A 126 -3.70 -11.25 16.38
CA HIS A 126 -4.07 -12.33 17.29
C HIS A 126 -2.81 -13.05 17.80
N HIS A 127 -2.84 -13.65 18.99
CA HIS A 127 -1.67 -14.31 19.58
C HIS A 127 -1.10 -15.46 18.73
N LYS A 128 -1.90 -16.02 17.81
CA LYS A 128 -1.47 -17.04 16.83
C LYS A 128 -0.76 -16.47 15.59
N ARG A 129 -0.73 -15.14 15.43
CA ARG A 129 -0.15 -14.42 14.29
C ARG A 129 0.95 -13.48 14.78
N GLN A 130 2.01 -14.05 15.32
CA GLN A 130 3.12 -13.28 15.86
C GLN A 130 4.37 -13.51 15.01
N PRO A 131 5.15 -12.45 14.72
CA PRO A 131 6.42 -12.62 14.06
C PRO A 131 7.43 -13.23 15.04
N LEU A 132 8.46 -13.90 14.52
CA LEU A 132 9.57 -14.36 15.33
C LEU A 132 10.51 -13.19 15.63
N ALA A 133 11.00 -13.09 16.87
CA ALA A 133 11.83 -11.97 17.29
C ALA A 133 13.12 -11.84 16.46
N GLU A 134 13.72 -12.97 16.07
CA GLU A 134 14.90 -13.03 15.21
C GLU A 134 14.63 -12.52 13.79
N GLU A 135 13.48 -12.88 13.21
CA GLU A 135 13.05 -12.37 11.90
C GLU A 135 12.89 -10.84 11.95
N VAL A 136 12.17 -10.34 12.96
CA VAL A 136 11.97 -8.88 13.15
C VAL A 136 13.30 -8.15 13.31
N ALA A 137 14.24 -8.72 14.08
CA ALA A 137 15.57 -8.12 14.26
C ALA A 137 16.33 -8.03 12.93
N GLY A 138 16.33 -9.10 12.13
CA GLY A 138 16.95 -9.12 10.81
C GLY A 138 16.33 -8.10 9.86
N TYR A 139 15.00 -7.99 9.84
CA TYR A 139 14.32 -7.02 8.98
C TYR A 139 14.59 -5.57 9.38
N LYS A 140 14.62 -5.28 10.69
CA LYS A 140 15.01 -3.95 11.21
C LYS A 140 16.45 -3.62 10.84
N GLU A 141 17.35 -4.61 10.84
CA GLU A 141 18.75 -4.40 10.45
C GLU A 141 18.89 -4.09 8.95
N ASN A 142 18.20 -4.85 8.08
CA ASN A 142 18.13 -4.54 6.66
C ASN A 142 17.70 -3.09 6.42
N LEU A 143 16.65 -2.64 7.13
CA LEU A 143 16.16 -1.28 6.98
C LEU A 143 17.16 -0.23 7.48
N ARG A 144 17.83 -0.48 8.61
CA ARG A 144 18.89 0.42 9.13
C ARG A 144 20.03 0.55 8.12
N GLU A 145 20.48 -0.56 7.51
CA GLU A 145 21.49 -0.55 6.46
C GLU A 145 21.04 0.37 5.30
N ILE A 146 19.80 0.21 4.81
CA ILE A 146 19.30 1.01 3.69
C ILE A 146 19.16 2.48 4.05
N CYS A 147 18.60 2.80 5.22
CA CYS A 147 18.41 4.18 5.65
C CYS A 147 19.75 4.88 5.96
N GLY A 148 20.75 4.14 6.43
CA GLY A 148 22.10 4.65 6.69
C GLY A 148 22.97 4.76 5.43
N SER A 149 22.61 4.06 4.34
CA SER A 149 23.38 4.11 3.10
C SER A 149 23.25 5.47 2.39
N GLN A 150 24.36 5.97 1.87
CA GLN A 150 24.40 7.14 0.99
C GLN A 150 24.21 6.75 -0.50
N GLU A 151 23.82 5.51 -0.79
CA GLU A 151 23.73 4.99 -2.16
C GLU A 151 22.56 5.66 -2.90
N ARG A 152 22.85 6.80 -3.54
CA ARG A 152 21.92 7.48 -4.45
C ARG A 152 22.31 7.12 -5.88
N ARG A 153 21.61 6.14 -6.45
CA ARG A 153 21.63 5.93 -7.90
C ARG A 153 20.58 6.83 -8.52
N LEU A 154 20.96 7.54 -9.57
CA LEU A 154 20.00 8.28 -10.38
C LEU A 154 19.10 7.28 -11.09
N ILE A 155 17.80 7.55 -11.09
CA ILE A 155 16.80 6.68 -11.69
C ILE A 155 17.03 6.57 -13.20
N GLU A 156 17.47 7.65 -13.85
CA GLU A 156 17.83 7.63 -15.26
C GLU A 156 18.94 6.59 -15.52
N THR A 157 19.93 6.48 -14.63
CA THR A 157 21.00 5.48 -14.78
C THR A 157 20.47 4.05 -14.72
N VAL A 158 19.45 3.78 -13.90
CA VAL A 158 18.85 2.45 -13.82
C VAL A 158 18.01 2.15 -15.06
N MET A 159 17.23 3.12 -15.54
CA MET A 159 16.42 2.96 -16.75
C MET A 159 17.29 2.80 -17.99
N ASN A 160 18.26 3.69 -18.22
CA ASN A 160 19.19 3.63 -19.35
C ASN A 160 19.92 2.29 -19.38
N ARG A 161 20.37 1.77 -18.24
CA ARG A 161 21.01 0.45 -18.17
C ARG A 161 20.06 -0.69 -18.59
N CYS A 162 18.77 -0.57 -18.32
CA CYS A 162 17.79 -1.56 -18.79
C CYS A 162 17.59 -1.42 -20.30
N GLU A 163 17.49 -0.20 -20.81
CA GLU A 163 17.36 0.07 -22.25
C GLU A 163 18.58 -0.40 -23.05
N ASP A 164 19.79 -0.16 -22.55
CA ASP A 164 21.05 -0.63 -23.14
C ASP A 164 21.12 -2.17 -23.24
N LYS A 165 20.39 -2.87 -22.36
CA LYS A 165 20.25 -4.33 -22.37
C LYS A 165 19.12 -4.81 -23.29
N GLY A 166 18.42 -3.92 -23.98
CA GLY A 166 17.32 -4.22 -24.89
C GLY A 166 15.94 -4.31 -24.24
N TYR A 167 15.78 -3.83 -23.00
CA TYR A 167 14.47 -3.76 -22.36
C TYR A 167 13.73 -2.48 -22.76
N GLN A 168 12.42 -2.60 -22.96
CA GLN A 168 11.53 -1.45 -23.14
C GLN A 168 10.67 -1.29 -21.89
N ILE A 169 10.82 -0.15 -21.20
CA ILE A 169 10.09 0.15 -19.97
C ILE A 169 8.96 1.13 -20.31
N GLY A 170 7.78 0.92 -19.74
CA GLY A 170 6.67 1.85 -19.94
C GLY A 170 5.40 1.42 -19.24
N VAL A 171 4.35 2.21 -19.42
CA VAL A 171 2.99 1.88 -18.99
C VAL A 171 2.22 1.32 -20.18
N ILE A 172 1.39 0.31 -19.93
CA ILE A 172 0.54 -0.27 -20.96
C ILE A 172 -0.84 0.39 -20.95
N ASP A 173 -1.32 0.74 -22.14
CA ASP A 173 -2.72 1.02 -22.39
C ASP A 173 -3.34 -0.28 -22.92
N LEU A 174 -4.26 -0.87 -22.16
CA LEU A 174 -4.82 -2.17 -22.50
C LEU A 174 -5.83 -1.99 -23.65
N PRO A 175 -5.68 -2.74 -24.77
CA PRO A 175 -6.68 -2.69 -25.83
C PRO A 175 -8.07 -3.06 -25.30
N LYS A 176 -9.12 -2.39 -25.80
CA LYS A 176 -10.50 -2.60 -25.32
C LYS A 176 -10.99 -4.03 -25.56
N GLU A 177 -10.60 -4.63 -26.67
CA GLU A 177 -11.03 -5.97 -27.08
C GLU A 177 -10.03 -6.59 -28.07
N GLY A 178 -10.21 -7.88 -28.37
CA GLY A 178 -9.46 -8.59 -29.40
C GLY A 178 -8.30 -9.43 -28.88
N LYS A 179 -7.59 -10.07 -29.82
CA LYS A 179 -6.57 -11.08 -29.51
C LYS A 179 -5.37 -10.52 -28.74
N GLU A 180 -4.94 -9.30 -29.07
CA GLU A 180 -3.82 -8.63 -28.40
C GLU A 180 -4.10 -8.41 -26.90
N ARG A 181 -5.34 -8.04 -26.55
CA ARG A 181 -5.78 -7.89 -25.16
C ARG A 181 -5.61 -9.20 -24.39
N GLU A 182 -6.12 -10.30 -24.93
CA GLU A 182 -6.02 -11.62 -24.28
C GLU A 182 -4.57 -12.07 -24.12
N GLU A 183 -3.73 -11.84 -25.13
CA GLU A 183 -2.30 -12.16 -25.07
C GLU A 183 -1.57 -11.35 -23.98
N ILE A 184 -1.92 -10.08 -23.79
CA ILE A 184 -1.36 -9.24 -22.70
C ILE A 184 -1.80 -9.79 -21.33
N ILE A 185 -3.09 -10.09 -21.16
CA ILE A 185 -3.65 -10.62 -19.91
C ILE A 185 -2.95 -11.92 -19.55
N ASP A 186 -2.79 -12.84 -20.51
CA ASP A 186 -2.13 -14.12 -20.31
C ASP A 186 -0.65 -13.94 -19.91
N LYS A 187 0.06 -13.04 -20.60
CA LYS A 187 1.47 -12.74 -20.30
C LYS A 187 1.66 -12.16 -18.90
N ILE A 188 0.80 -11.23 -18.48
CA ILE A 188 0.85 -10.66 -17.12
C ILE A 188 0.44 -11.71 -16.09
N HIS A 189 -0.61 -12.49 -16.36
CA HIS A 189 -1.05 -13.55 -15.47
C HIS A 189 0.07 -14.54 -15.15
N VAL A 190 0.84 -14.99 -16.16
CA VAL A 190 2.01 -15.86 -15.96
C VAL A 190 2.98 -15.29 -14.92
N LEU A 191 3.22 -13.97 -14.92
CA LEU A 191 4.09 -13.32 -13.93
C LEU A 191 3.52 -13.37 -12.50
N TYR A 192 2.20 -13.19 -12.37
CA TYR A 192 1.51 -13.11 -11.08
C TYR A 192 1.07 -14.48 -10.52
N THR A 193 1.13 -15.56 -11.31
CA THR A 193 0.87 -16.93 -10.82
C THR A 193 1.67 -17.29 -9.57
N ARG A 194 2.90 -16.78 -9.44
CA ARG A 194 3.76 -16.99 -8.26
C ARG A 194 3.14 -16.46 -6.96
N PHE A 195 2.27 -15.47 -7.05
CA PHE A 195 1.53 -14.90 -5.92
C PHE A 195 0.18 -15.59 -5.68
N GLY A 196 -0.12 -16.65 -6.45
CA GLY A 196 -1.37 -17.39 -6.37
C GLY A 196 -2.55 -16.68 -7.03
N TRP A 197 -2.30 -15.63 -7.83
CA TRP A 197 -3.36 -14.91 -8.52
C TRP A 197 -3.90 -15.73 -9.68
N ARG A 198 -5.22 -15.74 -9.79
CA ARG A 198 -5.95 -16.35 -10.89
C ARG A 198 -5.99 -15.39 -12.09
N ARG A 199 -6.20 -15.94 -13.28
CA ARG A 199 -6.29 -15.15 -14.50
C ARG A 199 -7.40 -14.10 -14.42
N GLU A 200 -8.54 -14.47 -13.86
CA GLU A 200 -9.71 -13.58 -13.72
C GLU A 200 -9.42 -12.40 -12.79
N GLU A 201 -8.59 -12.60 -11.76
CA GLU A 201 -8.16 -11.55 -10.83
C GLU A 201 -7.21 -10.57 -11.51
N VAL A 202 -6.26 -11.10 -12.31
CA VAL A 202 -5.36 -10.28 -13.13
C VAL A 202 -6.17 -9.48 -14.16
N GLU A 203 -7.11 -10.11 -14.84
CA GLU A 203 -8.00 -9.43 -15.78
C GLU A 203 -8.81 -8.32 -15.11
N ALA A 204 -9.40 -8.58 -13.94
CA ALA A 204 -10.12 -7.57 -13.17
C ALA A 204 -9.24 -6.35 -12.81
N ILE A 205 -7.99 -6.60 -12.43
CA ILE A 205 -7.01 -5.55 -12.13
C ILE A 205 -6.64 -4.75 -13.38
N LEU A 206 -6.40 -5.42 -14.51
CA LEU A 206 -6.03 -4.78 -15.77
C LEU A 206 -7.18 -3.95 -16.37
N ASN A 207 -8.44 -4.33 -16.11
CA ASN A 207 -9.62 -3.59 -16.54
C ASN A 207 -10.01 -2.45 -15.59
N ASN A 208 -9.44 -2.38 -14.40
CA ASN A 208 -9.80 -1.35 -13.44
C ASN A 208 -9.21 0.00 -13.91
N PRO A 209 -10.02 1.02 -14.21
CA PRO A 209 -9.53 2.32 -14.67
C PRO A 209 -8.72 3.06 -13.60
N ASN A 210 -8.84 2.64 -12.34
CA ASN A 210 -8.05 3.17 -11.24
C ASN A 210 -6.67 2.51 -11.10
N ASN A 211 -6.28 1.62 -12.02
CA ASN A 211 -4.95 1.02 -12.03
C ASN A 211 -4.09 1.57 -13.17
N ILE A 212 -2.82 1.79 -12.86
CA ILE A 212 -1.77 2.05 -13.86
C ILE A 212 -0.84 0.84 -13.86
N ILE A 213 -0.59 0.28 -15.04
CA ILE A 213 0.16 -0.97 -15.19
C ILE A 213 1.49 -0.67 -15.85
N GLY A 214 2.56 -0.74 -15.07
CA GLY A 214 3.93 -0.59 -15.55
C GLY A 214 4.47 -1.94 -15.99
N ILE A 215 5.23 -1.98 -17.09
CA ILE A 215 5.81 -3.20 -17.62
C ILE A 215 7.24 -3.00 -18.13
N ALA A 216 7.97 -4.10 -18.21
CA ALA A 216 9.19 -4.22 -18.98
C ALA A 216 9.01 -5.28 -20.06
N ARG A 217 9.30 -4.94 -21.31
CA ARG A 217 9.34 -5.87 -22.44
C ARG A 217 10.76 -6.23 -22.84
N PHE A 218 10.95 -7.45 -23.32
CA PHE A 218 12.16 -7.90 -24.00
C PHE A 218 11.74 -8.59 -25.30
N GLY A 219 11.97 -7.92 -26.44
CA GLY A 219 11.31 -8.31 -27.69
C GLY A 219 9.78 -8.18 -27.58
N GLN A 220 9.05 -9.25 -27.86
CA GLN A 220 7.58 -9.29 -27.77
C GLN A 220 7.05 -9.76 -26.41
N GLU A 221 7.92 -10.16 -25.48
CA GLU A 221 7.53 -10.75 -24.20
C GLU A 221 7.47 -9.70 -23.09
N ILE A 222 6.45 -9.79 -22.23
CA ILE A 222 6.38 -9.03 -20.97
C ILE A 222 7.15 -9.83 -19.92
N VAL A 223 8.25 -9.27 -19.44
CA VAL A 223 9.18 -9.96 -18.53
C VAL A 223 9.13 -9.41 -17.11
N SER A 224 8.54 -8.24 -16.93
CA SER A 224 8.20 -7.71 -15.62
C SER A 224 6.94 -6.84 -15.69
N ALA A 225 6.15 -6.81 -14.62
CA ALA A 225 4.97 -5.97 -14.49
C ALA A 225 4.81 -5.49 -13.05
N GLY A 226 4.32 -4.27 -12.84
CA GLY A 226 3.97 -3.69 -11.54
C GLY A 226 2.67 -2.91 -11.65
N ILE A 227 1.97 -2.71 -10.53
CA ILE A 227 0.67 -2.04 -10.51
C ILE A 227 0.76 -0.84 -9.57
N ALA A 228 0.21 0.28 -10.00
CA ALA A 228 -0.14 1.40 -9.13
C ALA A 228 -1.66 1.48 -9.06
N GLU A 229 -2.23 1.18 -7.90
CA GLU A 229 -3.66 1.27 -7.63
C GLU A 229 -3.99 2.65 -7.06
N MET A 230 -4.97 3.34 -7.63
CA MET A 230 -5.41 4.66 -7.21
C MET A 230 -6.72 4.55 -6.42
N ALA A 231 -6.85 5.32 -5.34
CA ALA A 231 -8.10 5.43 -4.61
C ALA A 231 -8.38 6.86 -4.15
N GLN A 232 -9.68 7.18 -4.06
CA GLN A 232 -10.19 8.34 -3.35
C GLN A 232 -10.74 7.87 -2.00
N VAL A 233 -10.23 8.46 -0.92
CA VAL A 233 -10.71 8.23 0.43
C VAL A 233 -11.46 9.48 0.90
N PRO A 234 -12.80 9.44 1.03
CA PRO A 234 -13.55 10.55 1.60
C PRO A 234 -13.22 10.65 3.09
N VAL A 235 -12.93 11.84 3.61
CA VAL A 235 -12.62 12.07 5.03
C VAL A 235 -13.36 13.30 5.50
N GLY A 236 -14.52 13.09 6.12
CA GLY A 236 -15.50 14.15 6.35
C GLY A 236 -15.91 14.80 5.03
N GLU A 237 -15.69 16.11 4.92
CA GLU A 237 -15.96 16.89 3.70
C GLU A 237 -14.79 16.91 2.71
N ASN A 238 -13.64 16.34 3.08
CA ASN A 238 -12.43 16.34 2.26
C ASN A 238 -12.26 15.01 1.52
N THR A 239 -11.35 14.97 0.54
CA THR A 239 -10.97 13.73 -0.16
C THR A 239 -9.46 13.61 -0.25
N LEU A 240 -8.93 12.47 0.17
CA LEU A 240 -7.53 12.10 0.02
C LEU A 240 -7.36 11.16 -1.17
N ARG A 241 -6.53 11.54 -2.14
CA ARG A 241 -6.18 10.77 -3.34
C ARG A 241 -4.86 10.07 -3.12
N ILE A 242 -4.93 8.77 -2.87
CA ILE A 242 -3.76 7.95 -2.56
C ILE A 242 -3.51 6.94 -3.67
N ILE A 243 -2.24 6.57 -3.84
CA ILE A 243 -1.82 5.54 -4.77
C ILE A 243 -0.96 4.53 -4.04
N GLU A 244 -1.31 3.25 -4.14
CA GLU A 244 -0.50 2.14 -3.64
C GLU A 244 0.28 1.50 -4.79
N LEU A 245 1.60 1.44 -4.65
CA LEU A 245 2.49 0.68 -5.52
C LEU A 245 2.61 -0.76 -5.00
N THR A 246 2.20 -1.71 -5.81
CA THR A 246 2.39 -3.13 -5.52
C THR A 246 3.81 -3.59 -5.91
N GLU A 247 4.23 -4.73 -5.36
CA GLU A 247 5.51 -5.33 -5.75
C GLU A 247 5.48 -5.79 -7.21
N ALA A 248 6.46 -5.35 -7.99
CA ALA A 248 6.58 -5.81 -9.38
C ALA A 248 6.91 -7.32 -9.45
N ALA A 249 6.19 -8.02 -10.33
CA ALA A 249 6.48 -9.37 -10.75
C ALA A 249 7.57 -9.37 -11.83
N THR A 250 8.63 -10.16 -11.68
CA THR A 250 9.72 -10.28 -12.67
C THR A 250 10.02 -11.74 -12.90
N ARG A 251 10.17 -12.15 -14.17
CA ARG A 251 10.61 -13.51 -14.51
C ARG A 251 12.01 -13.79 -13.97
N LEU A 252 12.24 -15.03 -13.52
CA LEU A 252 13.48 -15.41 -12.85
C LEU A 252 14.72 -15.31 -13.76
N ASP A 253 14.56 -15.64 -15.05
CA ASP A 253 15.60 -15.54 -16.08
C ASP A 253 16.00 -14.09 -16.40
N HIS A 254 15.17 -13.11 -16.04
CA HIS A 254 15.48 -11.68 -16.17
C HIS A 254 15.71 -10.98 -14.81
N ALA A 255 15.72 -11.73 -13.71
CA ALA A 255 15.97 -11.18 -12.37
C ALA A 255 17.37 -10.54 -12.27
N ARG A 256 17.55 -9.67 -11.26
CA ARG A 256 18.82 -8.94 -11.00
C ARG A 256 19.29 -7.99 -12.11
N ASN A 257 18.46 -7.73 -13.13
CA ASN A 257 18.76 -6.77 -14.18
C ASN A 257 18.33 -5.32 -13.85
N GLY A 258 17.67 -5.09 -12.71
CA GLY A 258 17.15 -3.77 -12.32
C GLY A 258 15.70 -3.51 -12.74
N LEU A 259 15.04 -4.49 -13.36
CA LEU A 259 13.68 -4.35 -13.92
C LEU A 259 12.64 -3.94 -12.88
N TYR A 260 12.71 -4.47 -11.66
CA TYR A 260 11.81 -4.07 -10.57
C TYR A 260 11.86 -2.56 -10.34
N THR A 261 13.07 -2.02 -10.20
CA THR A 261 13.31 -0.58 -10.00
C THR A 261 12.85 0.23 -11.21
N ALA A 262 13.16 -0.23 -12.42
CA ALA A 262 12.81 0.47 -13.67
C ALA A 262 11.29 0.53 -13.89
N VAL A 263 10.58 -0.59 -13.72
CA VAL A 263 9.11 -0.65 -13.85
C VAL A 263 8.44 0.26 -12.83
N SER A 264 8.84 0.17 -11.56
CA SER A 264 8.25 1.00 -10.51
C SER A 264 8.62 2.49 -10.67
N ALA A 265 9.78 2.81 -11.23
CA ALA A 265 10.12 4.18 -11.62
C ALA A 265 9.28 4.68 -12.80
N GLY A 266 9.04 3.86 -13.82
CA GLY A 266 8.15 4.19 -14.93
C GLY A 266 6.73 4.49 -14.47
N LEU A 267 6.22 3.72 -13.49
CA LEU A 267 4.95 4.04 -12.83
C LEU A 267 4.99 5.42 -12.14
N LEU A 268 6.05 5.74 -11.39
CA LEU A 268 6.17 7.04 -10.71
C LEU A 268 6.26 8.22 -11.68
N ILE A 269 6.92 8.04 -12.83
CA ILE A 269 6.97 9.05 -13.92
C ILE A 269 5.56 9.27 -14.47
N GLU A 270 4.83 8.21 -14.81
CA GLU A 270 3.45 8.31 -15.32
C GLU A 270 2.52 8.96 -14.30
N ILE A 271 2.61 8.57 -13.03
CA ILE A 271 1.79 9.15 -11.95
C ILE A 271 2.08 10.66 -11.82
N ALA A 272 3.35 11.06 -11.86
CA ALA A 272 3.73 12.47 -11.77
C ALA A 272 3.17 13.29 -12.94
N ASP A 273 3.28 12.78 -14.17
CA ASP A 273 2.75 13.43 -15.37
C ASP A 273 1.22 13.55 -15.33
N ARG A 274 0.50 12.46 -15.01
CA ARG A 274 -0.96 12.49 -14.83
C ARG A 274 -1.38 13.44 -13.73
N SER A 275 -0.66 13.47 -12.61
CA SER A 275 -0.95 14.38 -11.50
C SER A 275 -0.81 15.83 -11.93
N LEU A 276 0.27 16.22 -12.61
CA LEU A 276 0.45 17.60 -13.11
C LEU A 276 -0.65 18.05 -14.07
N ARG A 277 -1.30 17.10 -14.75
CA ARG A 277 -2.42 17.35 -15.67
C ARG A 277 -3.79 17.24 -15.01
N GLY A 278 -3.86 16.96 -13.70
CA GLY A 278 -5.14 16.77 -13.00
C GLY A 278 -5.88 15.49 -13.38
N GLN A 279 -5.16 14.47 -13.85
CA GLN A 279 -5.73 13.21 -14.38
C GLN A 279 -5.71 12.05 -13.37
N ILE A 280 -5.39 12.31 -12.10
CA ILE A 280 -5.47 11.31 -11.02
C ILE A 280 -6.80 11.48 -10.30
N LEU A 281 -7.80 10.68 -10.66
CA LEU A 281 -9.13 10.67 -10.02
C LEU A 281 -9.70 12.11 -9.90
N ASP A 282 -9.80 12.79 -11.04
CA ASP A 282 -10.25 14.19 -11.17
C ASP A 282 -9.47 15.20 -10.31
N GLY A 283 -8.16 14.98 -10.17
CA GLY A 283 -7.27 15.87 -9.44
C GLY A 283 -5.81 15.44 -9.47
N GLU A 284 -5.10 15.83 -8.42
CA GLU A 284 -3.68 15.55 -8.23
C GLU A 284 -3.49 14.49 -7.15
N VAL A 285 -2.43 13.69 -7.24
CA VAL A 285 -2.11 12.72 -6.19
C VAL A 285 -1.68 13.45 -4.91
N ASP A 286 -2.12 12.95 -3.76
CA ASP A 286 -1.67 13.44 -2.46
C ASP A 286 -0.48 12.62 -1.96
N ILE A 287 -0.59 11.30 -2.03
CA ILE A 287 0.43 10.36 -1.57
C ILE A 287 0.55 9.20 -2.55
N VAL A 288 1.78 8.82 -2.84
CA VAL A 288 2.12 7.50 -3.38
C VAL A 288 2.82 6.71 -2.28
N PHE A 289 2.35 5.51 -1.94
CA PHE A 289 2.98 4.66 -0.94
C PHE A 289 3.12 3.22 -1.43
N GLY A 290 3.91 2.42 -0.73
CA GLY A 290 3.97 0.98 -0.93
C GLY A 290 4.47 0.28 0.32
N GLU A 291 4.01 -0.94 0.55
CA GLU A 291 4.35 -1.74 1.72
C GLU A 291 5.50 -2.69 1.38
N CYS A 292 6.74 -2.31 1.74
CA CYS A 292 7.93 -3.03 1.29
C CYS A 292 8.21 -4.26 2.16
N ASN A 293 8.41 -5.45 1.56
CA ASN A 293 8.79 -6.63 2.33
C ASN A 293 10.15 -6.46 3.04
N GLY A 294 10.16 -6.57 4.37
CA GLY A 294 11.35 -6.43 5.22
C GLY A 294 12.47 -7.42 4.94
N ASN A 295 12.12 -8.59 4.39
CA ASN A 295 13.10 -9.62 4.02
C ASN A 295 13.69 -9.39 2.61
N ALA A 296 13.05 -8.56 1.79
CA ALA A 296 13.45 -8.32 0.41
C ALA A 296 14.32 -7.06 0.29
N LEU A 297 15.62 -7.20 0.58
CA LEU A 297 16.57 -6.06 0.56
C LEU A 297 16.53 -5.26 -0.77
N GLY A 298 16.30 -5.93 -1.89
CA GLY A 298 16.16 -5.27 -3.20
C GLY A 298 14.94 -4.35 -3.30
N VAL A 299 13.83 -4.68 -2.64
CA VAL A 299 12.61 -3.86 -2.57
C VAL A 299 12.88 -2.62 -1.72
N LEU A 300 13.53 -2.80 -0.55
CA LEU A 300 13.92 -1.69 0.33
C LEU A 300 14.89 -0.72 -0.38
N LYS A 301 15.92 -1.25 -1.06
CA LYS A 301 16.85 -0.46 -1.89
C LYS A 301 16.12 0.31 -2.98
N THR A 302 15.18 -0.34 -3.67
CA THR A 302 14.37 0.32 -4.70
C THR A 302 13.58 1.49 -4.14
N ALA A 303 12.90 1.31 -3.01
CA ALA A 303 12.13 2.39 -2.39
C ALA A 303 13.02 3.59 -2.05
N LYS A 304 14.22 3.37 -1.50
CA LYS A 304 15.17 4.44 -1.19
C LYS A 304 15.70 5.14 -2.44
N ILE A 305 16.07 4.38 -3.49
CA ILE A 305 16.53 4.92 -4.79
C ILE A 305 15.45 5.80 -5.43
N GLN A 306 14.18 5.44 -5.26
CA GLN A 306 13.03 6.21 -5.73
C GLN A 306 12.72 7.46 -4.90
N GLY A 307 13.50 7.73 -3.86
CA GLY A 307 13.29 8.85 -2.96
C GLY A 307 12.11 8.68 -2.00
N ARG A 308 11.54 7.46 -1.88
CA ARG A 308 10.51 7.19 -0.88
C ARG A 308 11.09 7.30 0.53
N THR A 309 10.31 7.89 1.43
CA THR A 309 10.62 8.01 2.87
C THR A 309 9.99 6.83 3.60
N PHE A 310 10.75 6.11 4.42
CA PHE A 310 10.17 5.01 5.20
C PHE A 310 9.46 5.55 6.44
N CYS A 311 8.30 4.98 6.78
CA CYS A 311 7.57 5.36 8.01
C CYS A 311 8.39 5.10 9.28
N TRP A 312 9.37 4.19 9.23
CA TRP A 312 10.37 3.98 10.28
C TRP A 312 11.18 5.24 10.61
N GLU A 313 11.55 6.02 9.60
CA GLU A 313 12.28 7.29 9.78
C GLU A 313 11.35 8.35 10.43
N ILE A 314 10.04 8.24 10.21
CA ILE A 314 9.03 9.18 10.71
C ILE A 314 8.61 8.89 12.16
N GLY A 315 8.47 7.62 12.53
CA GLY A 315 7.96 7.21 13.84
C GLY A 315 8.65 7.91 15.01
N ALA A 316 9.98 8.01 14.95
CA ALA A 316 10.78 8.71 15.95
C ALA A 316 10.44 10.21 16.08
N LEU A 317 10.07 10.89 14.99
CA LEU A 317 9.68 12.31 14.99
C LEU A 317 8.35 12.56 15.73
N PHE A 318 7.53 11.51 15.89
CA PHE A 318 6.26 11.55 16.59
C PHE A 318 6.32 10.90 17.99
N ASN A 319 7.52 10.60 18.51
CA ASN A 319 7.73 9.88 19.77
C ASN A 319 7.23 8.42 19.77
N TYR A 320 7.18 7.78 18.60
CA TYR A 320 6.88 6.35 18.43
C TYR A 320 8.08 5.60 17.81
N PRO A 321 9.21 5.44 18.54
CA PRO A 321 10.44 4.86 18.00
C PRO A 321 10.32 3.37 17.60
N GLN A 322 9.24 2.70 18.01
CA GLN A 322 8.97 1.31 17.64
C GLN A 322 8.07 1.18 16.41
N SER A 323 7.54 2.29 15.89
CA SER A 323 6.69 2.30 14.70
C SER A 323 7.50 2.30 13.40
N GLY A 324 6.80 2.08 12.29
CA GLY A 324 7.34 2.00 10.95
C GLY A 324 7.25 0.62 10.31
N MET A 325 6.60 -0.34 10.96
CA MET A 325 6.49 -1.72 10.50
C MET A 325 5.05 -2.21 10.66
N LEU A 326 4.54 -2.93 9.66
CA LEU A 326 3.26 -3.63 9.69
C LEU A 326 3.52 -5.12 9.98
N PRO A 327 3.41 -5.58 11.23
CA PRO A 327 3.80 -6.93 11.59
C PRO A 327 2.89 -8.00 11.00
N GLN A 328 3.47 -9.04 10.39
CA GLN A 328 2.75 -10.20 9.86
C GLN A 328 1.56 -9.79 8.95
N HIS A 329 1.75 -8.84 8.04
CA HIS A 329 0.68 -8.15 7.31
C HIS A 329 0.03 -9.02 6.22
N VAL A 330 0.81 -9.60 5.30
CA VAL A 330 0.32 -10.44 4.19
C VAL A 330 1.30 -11.56 3.86
N PRO A 331 0.84 -12.70 3.29
CA PRO A 331 1.74 -13.67 2.70
C PRO A 331 2.28 -13.14 1.36
N ILE A 332 3.56 -13.40 1.09
CA ILE A 332 4.27 -13.04 -0.13
C ILE A 332 5.12 -14.25 -0.53
N SER A 333 4.82 -14.88 -1.64
CA SER A 333 5.56 -16.05 -2.12
C SER A 333 6.97 -15.67 -2.61
N GLY A 334 7.95 -16.55 -2.38
CA GLY A 334 9.27 -16.47 -3.02
C GLY A 334 10.44 -16.01 -2.15
N ALA A 335 10.21 -15.58 -0.90
CA ALA A 335 11.29 -15.34 0.07
C ALA A 335 11.40 -16.50 1.06
N GLU A 336 12.63 -16.88 1.46
CA GLU A 336 12.84 -17.79 2.59
C GLU A 336 12.30 -17.16 3.87
N ARG A 337 11.34 -17.82 4.52
CA ARG A 337 10.70 -17.33 5.74
C ARG A 337 10.31 -18.48 6.64
N GLN A 338 10.22 -18.21 7.93
CA GLN A 338 9.79 -19.18 8.93
C GLN A 338 8.30 -19.00 9.30
N THR A 339 7.74 -17.81 9.07
CA THR A 339 6.32 -17.50 9.34
C THR A 339 5.47 -17.43 8.05
N LYS A 340 4.14 -17.56 8.19
CA LYS A 340 3.20 -17.53 7.05
C LYS A 340 3.11 -16.14 6.41
N TYR A 341 3.17 -15.08 7.23
CA TYR A 341 2.97 -13.70 6.82
C TYR A 341 4.30 -12.93 6.89
N ASN A 342 4.39 -11.81 6.18
CA ASN A 342 5.59 -10.97 6.15
C ASN A 342 5.39 -9.72 6.98
N ASP A 343 6.48 -9.23 7.55
CA ASP A 343 6.56 -7.91 8.15
C ASP A 343 6.94 -6.89 7.07
N LEU A 344 6.12 -5.84 6.93
CA LEU A 344 6.27 -4.85 5.86
C LEU A 344 6.70 -3.50 6.42
N PHE A 345 7.48 -2.75 5.66
CA PHE A 345 7.89 -1.39 5.96
C PHE A 345 7.25 -0.43 4.96
N PRO A 346 6.20 0.31 5.35
CA PRO A 346 5.59 1.29 4.48
C PRO A 346 6.59 2.40 4.13
N ALA A 347 6.62 2.75 2.86
CA ALA A 347 7.42 3.84 2.33
C ALA A 347 6.58 4.71 1.38
N PHE A 348 6.76 6.02 1.44
CA PHE A 348 5.88 6.96 0.73
C PHE A 348 6.62 8.11 0.03
N LEU A 349 5.95 8.70 -0.94
CA LEU A 349 6.22 10.01 -1.54
C LEU A 349 5.00 10.88 -1.34
N THR A 350 5.23 12.10 -0.88
CA THR A 350 4.23 13.17 -0.91
C THR A 350 4.12 13.71 -2.34
N LYS A 351 3.01 14.39 -2.63
CA LYS A 351 2.80 15.13 -3.87
C LYS A 351 4.03 15.96 -4.26
N GLU A 352 4.49 16.81 -3.34
CA GLU A 352 5.63 17.70 -3.59
C GLU A 352 6.90 16.92 -3.98
N LYS A 353 7.25 15.87 -3.22
CA LYS A 353 8.42 15.04 -3.52
C LYS A 353 8.30 14.30 -4.84
N LEU A 354 7.11 13.75 -5.14
CA LEU A 354 6.86 13.07 -6.41
C LEU A 354 7.13 14.02 -7.58
N ILE A 355 6.53 15.21 -7.57
CA ILE A 355 6.69 16.19 -8.64
C ILE A 355 8.14 16.68 -8.73
N ASN A 356 8.80 16.93 -7.61
CA ASN A 356 10.20 17.37 -7.62
C ASN A 356 11.16 16.33 -8.20
N ILE A 357 10.91 15.04 -7.98
CA ILE A 357 11.80 13.96 -8.44
C ILE A 357 11.46 13.51 -9.88
N TYR A 358 10.18 13.49 -10.24
CA TYR A 358 9.69 12.85 -11.47
C TYR A 358 8.96 13.78 -12.44
N GLY A 359 8.56 14.98 -12.00
CA GLY A 359 7.85 15.94 -12.83
C GLY A 359 8.65 16.34 -14.06
N GLY A 360 8.01 16.24 -15.23
CA GLY A 360 8.62 16.63 -16.51
C GLY A 360 9.65 15.64 -17.07
N LYS A 361 9.87 14.49 -16.43
CA LYS A 361 10.70 13.40 -17.00
C LYS A 361 9.88 12.62 -18.03
N LYS A 362 10.52 12.21 -19.13
CA LYS A 362 9.95 11.37 -20.18
C LYS A 362 10.83 10.16 -20.42
#